data_AF-A0A832WKB3-F1
#
_entry.id   AF-A0A832WKB3-F1
#
_cell.length_a   1.000
_cell.length_b   1.000
_cell.length_c   1.000
_cell.angle_alpha   90.00
_cell.angle_beta   90.00
_cell.angle_gamma   90.00
#
_symmetry.space_group_name_H-M   'P 1'
#
loop_
_entity.id
_entity.type
_entity.pdbx_description
1 polymer ?
#
loop_
_entity_poly.entity_id
_entity_poly.type
_entity_poly.pdbx_seq_one_letter_code
_entity_poly.pdbx_strand_id
1 'polypeptide(L)'
;ATSKNIENPEICFKVEKTWMKENGIDSSSIALNRYSDGAWEQLSINRTGEDDECTYFTAETSGFSFFAITGNVNSSAENVTELGGPETRSADLQDSEGKGTAA
;
A
#
# COMPACT_ATOMS: atom_id res chain seq x y z
N ALA A 1 19.06 -7.31 -2.38
CA ALA A 1 19.25 -5.85 -2.49
C ALA A 1 19.37 -5.27 -1.08
N THR A 2 20.10 -4.16 -0.90
CA THR A 2 20.17 -3.43 0.38
C THR A 2 19.73 -1.99 0.10
N SER A 3 19.24 -1.25 1.10
CA SER A 3 18.83 0.16 0.89
C SER A 3 19.93 1.01 0.25
N LYS A 4 21.20 0.66 0.47
CA LYS A 4 22.37 1.32 -0.12
C LYS A 4 22.56 1.08 -1.62
N ASN A 5 21.88 0.10 -2.22
CA ASN A 5 22.05 -0.28 -3.62
C ASN A 5 20.82 -0.01 -4.51
N ILE A 6 19.78 0.62 -3.97
CA ILE A 6 18.60 1.06 -4.72
C ILE A 6 18.63 2.58 -4.77
N GLU A 7 18.92 3.12 -5.95
CA GLU A 7 18.87 4.55 -6.21
C GLU A 7 17.43 4.97 -6.56
N ASN A 8 16.92 6.02 -5.92
CA ASN A 8 15.55 6.55 -6.08
C ASN A 8 14.41 5.50 -6.05
N PRO A 9 14.16 4.85 -4.90
CA PRO A 9 13.01 3.95 -4.80
C PRO A 9 11.69 4.71 -4.93
N GLU A 10 10.82 4.24 -5.82
CA GLU A 10 9.46 4.74 -6.01
C GLU A 10 8.45 3.62 -5.76
N ILE A 11 7.34 3.97 -5.12
CA ILE A 11 6.20 3.08 -4.87
C ILE A 11 5.05 3.51 -5.76
N CYS A 12 4.61 2.62 -6.65
CA CYS A 12 3.39 2.77 -7.41
C CYS A 12 2.27 2.00 -6.71
N PHE A 13 1.16 2.67 -6.40
CA PHE A 13 -0.01 2.02 -5.81
C PHE A 13 -1.29 2.53 -6.44
N LYS A 14 -2.36 1.75 -6.30
CA LYS A 14 -3.69 2.10 -6.77
C LYS A 14 -4.71 1.97 -5.65
N VAL A 15 -5.74 2.79 -5.71
CA VAL A 15 -6.86 2.75 -4.78
C VAL A 15 -8.15 2.59 -5.58
N GLU A 16 -8.94 1.58 -5.23
CA GLU A 16 -10.23 1.33 -5.87
C GLU A 16 -11.23 2.44 -5.52
N LYS A 17 -11.93 2.93 -6.54
CA LYS A 17 -12.97 3.95 -6.40
C LYS A 17 -14.14 3.45 -5.55
N THR A 18 -14.46 2.16 -5.63
CA THR A 18 -15.44 1.46 -4.80
C THR A 18 -15.05 1.48 -3.33
N TRP A 19 -13.80 1.08 -3.00
CA TRP A 19 -13.30 1.11 -1.62
C TRP A 19 -13.39 2.50 -0.99
N MET A 20 -12.99 3.55 -1.73
CA MET A 20 -13.10 4.92 -1.23
C MET A 20 -14.55 5.31 -0.97
N LYS A 21 -15.46 4.97 -1.89
CA LYS A 21 -16.88 5.27 -1.75
C LYS A 21 -17.53 4.54 -0.57
N GLU A 22 -17.25 3.25 -0.42
CA GLU A 22 -17.79 2.40 0.65
C GLU A 22 -17.32 2.86 2.03
N ASN A 23 -16.09 3.36 2.13
CA ASN A 23 -15.52 3.88 3.37
C ASN A 23 -15.75 5.38 3.56
N GLY A 24 -16.49 6.04 2.66
CA GLY A 24 -16.75 7.48 2.73
C GLY A 24 -15.48 8.35 2.67
N ILE A 25 -14.42 7.84 2.04
CA ILE A 25 -13.12 8.50 1.96
C ILE A 25 -13.10 9.50 0.81
N ASP A 26 -12.62 10.71 1.09
CA ASP A 26 -12.30 11.68 0.03
C ASP A 26 -11.02 11.25 -0.70
N SER A 27 -11.11 11.11 -2.02
CA SER A 27 -9.97 10.87 -2.90
C SER A 27 -8.80 11.85 -2.69
N SER A 28 -9.09 13.10 -2.31
CA SER A 28 -8.07 14.12 -2.06
C SER A 28 -7.26 13.87 -0.78
N SER A 29 -7.81 13.04 0.13
CA SER A 29 -7.22 12.72 1.42
C SER A 29 -6.38 11.45 1.42
N ILE A 30 -6.28 10.76 0.28
CA ILE A 30 -5.47 9.56 0.15
C ILE A 30 -4.01 9.89 0.46
N ALA A 31 -3.41 9.07 1.31
CA ALA A 31 -2.02 9.18 1.71
C ALA A 31 -1.38 7.79 1.77
N LEU A 32 -0.06 7.75 1.56
CA LEU A 32 0.77 6.58 1.80
C LEU A 32 1.62 6.83 3.03
N ASN A 33 1.58 5.93 4.00
CA ASN A 33 2.40 6.00 5.21
C ASN A 33 3.44 4.89 5.19
N ARG A 34 4.65 5.21 5.63
CA ARG A 34 5.75 4.28 5.82
C ARG A 34 6.04 4.14 7.31
N TYR A 35 6.17 2.90 7.78
CA TYR A 35 6.60 2.67 9.15
C TYR A 35 8.13 2.60 9.21
N SER A 36 8.77 3.44 10.02
CA SER A 36 10.22 3.38 10.25
C SER A 36 10.56 3.84 11.65
N ASP A 37 11.58 3.21 12.26
CA ASP A 37 12.11 3.59 13.57
C ASP A 37 11.05 3.71 14.68
N GLY A 38 10.02 2.85 14.61
CA GLY A 38 8.95 2.82 15.62
C GLY A 38 7.81 3.81 15.38
N ALA A 39 7.79 4.53 14.25
CA ALA A 39 6.78 5.54 13.96
C ALA A 39 6.26 5.46 12.51
N TRP A 40 5.06 5.98 12.30
CA TRP A 40 4.48 6.17 10.96
C TRP A 40 4.85 7.55 10.42
N GLU A 41 5.38 7.58 9.21
CA GLU A 41 5.71 8.77 8.44
C GLU A 41 4.83 8.83 7.20
N GLN A 42 4.13 9.93 6.99
CA GLN A 42 3.37 10.14 5.75
C GLN A 42 4.32 10.53 4.61
N LEU A 43 4.24 9.81 3.50
CA LEU A 43 4.99 10.11 2.29
C LEU A 43 4.23 11.09 1.40
N SER A 44 4.97 11.90 0.65
CA SER A 44 4.40 12.71 -0.42
C SER A 44 4.02 11.80 -1.58
N ILE A 45 2.77 11.93 -2.05
CA ILE A 45 2.25 11.15 -3.17
C ILE A 45 1.91 12.06 -4.34
N ASN A 46 2.04 11.53 -5.56
CA ASN A 46 1.60 12.17 -6.79
C ASN A 46 0.53 11.31 -7.44
N ARG A 47 -0.61 11.91 -7.80
CA ARG A 47 -1.61 11.23 -8.62
C ARG A 47 -1.12 11.16 -10.06
N THR A 48 -0.96 9.98 -10.60
CA THR A 48 -0.44 9.76 -11.96
C THR A 48 -1.53 9.49 -13.00
N GLY A 49 -2.73 9.12 -12.56
CA GLY A 49 -3.88 8.93 -13.44
C GLY A 49 -5.06 8.27 -12.75
N GLU A 50 -6.08 7.96 -13.53
CA GLU A 50 -7.26 7.21 -13.12
C GLU A 50 -7.89 6.50 -14.32
N ASP A 51 -8.60 5.41 -14.05
CA ASP A 51 -9.51 4.75 -14.99
C ASP A 51 -10.89 4.58 -14.33
N ASP A 52 -11.76 3.74 -14.89
CA ASP A 52 -13.12 3.56 -14.37
C ASP A 52 -13.17 2.89 -12.98
N GLU A 53 -12.14 2.13 -12.60
CA GLU A 53 -12.11 1.32 -11.38
C GLU A 53 -11.19 1.90 -10.31
N CYS A 54 -10.06 2.47 -10.71
CA CYS A 54 -8.94 2.79 -9.83
C CYS A 54 -8.42 4.22 -10.03
N THR A 55 -7.83 4.77 -8.97
CA THR A 55 -6.96 5.95 -9.01
C THR A 55 -5.53 5.51 -8.75
N TYR A 56 -4.58 6.04 -9.52
CA TYR A 56 -3.17 5.64 -9.51
C TYR A 56 -2.29 6.73 -8.89
N PHE A 57 -1.35 6.29 -8.06
CA PHE A 57 -0.45 7.17 -7.32
C PHE A 57 0.98 6.66 -7.34
N THR A 58 1.94 7.58 -7.24
CA THR A 58 3.34 7.27 -6.95
C THR A 58 3.83 8.00 -5.71
N ALA A 59 4.81 7.44 -5.02
CA ALA A 59 5.45 8.05 -3.87
C ALA A 59 6.95 7.72 -3.85
N GLU A 60 7.79 8.72 -3.69
CA GLU A 60 9.20 8.51 -3.42
C GLU A 60 9.39 8.01 -1.98
N THR A 61 10.32 7.09 -1.77
CA THR A 61 10.67 6.62 -0.43
C THR A 61 12.18 6.47 -0.27
N SER A 62 12.70 6.80 0.91
CA SER A 62 14.11 6.60 1.27
C SER A 62 14.46 5.13 1.52
N GLY A 63 13.45 4.24 1.56
CA GLY A 63 13.65 2.80 1.66
C GLY A 63 12.35 2.01 1.84
N PHE A 64 12.44 0.69 1.75
CA PHE A 64 11.29 -0.20 1.91
C PHE A 64 11.05 -0.57 3.37
N SER A 65 9.78 -0.61 3.76
CA SER A 65 9.31 -1.05 5.08
C SER A 65 7.86 -1.50 4.97
N PHE A 66 7.13 -1.55 6.09
CA PHE A 66 5.68 -1.65 6.07
C PHE A 66 5.06 -0.34 5.56
N PHE A 67 4.03 -0.47 4.74
CA PHE A 67 3.28 0.65 4.19
C PHE A 67 1.79 0.51 4.49
N ALA A 68 1.12 1.65 4.65
CA ALA A 68 -0.33 1.71 4.85
C ALA A 68 -0.92 2.82 3.97
N ILE A 69 -1.96 2.48 3.21
CA ILE A 69 -2.78 3.46 2.49
C ILE A 69 -3.87 3.93 3.45
N THR A 70 -4.00 5.25 3.62
CA THR A 70 -5.00 5.86 4.52
C THR A 70 -5.81 6.92 3.79
N GLY A 71 -6.98 7.26 4.32
CA GLY A 71 -7.81 8.36 3.85
C GLY A 71 -8.72 8.87 4.97
N ASN A 72 -9.13 10.13 4.87
CA ASN A 72 -10.04 10.75 5.81
C ASN A 72 -11.48 10.42 5.43
N VAL A 73 -12.24 9.93 6.40
CA VAL A 73 -13.68 9.72 6.25
C VAL A 73 -14.38 11.07 6.27
N ASN A 74 -15.20 11.34 5.27
CA ASN A 74 -16.06 12.51 5.25
C ASN A 74 -17.07 12.39 6.39
N SER A 75 -17.05 13.34 7.34
CA SER A 75 -17.94 13.38 8.52
C SER A 75 -19.44 13.55 8.20
N SER A 76 -19.86 13.37 6.94
CA SER A 76 -21.26 13.37 6.51
C SER A 76 -21.84 11.98 6.26
N ALA A 77 -21.03 10.91 6.35
CA ALA A 77 -21.46 9.53 6.09
C ALA A 77 -21.46 8.70 7.39
N GLU A 78 -22.41 8.97 8.27
CA GLU A 78 -22.79 8.00 9.30
C GLU A 78 -23.61 6.90 8.64
N ASN A 79 -22.99 5.78 8.27
CA ASN A 79 -23.62 4.46 8.28
C ASN A 79 -22.54 3.39 8.44
N VAL A 80 -22.62 2.71 9.57
CA VAL A 80 -21.77 1.61 10.04
C VAL A 80 -21.78 0.45 9.04
N THR A 81 -20.60 -0.07 8.70
CA THR A 81 -20.47 -1.51 8.44
C THR A 81 -19.24 -2.04 9.17
N GLU A 82 -19.50 -2.95 10.10
CA GLU A 82 -18.56 -3.63 10.96
C GLU A 82 -18.00 -4.88 10.24
N LEU A 83 -16.66 -5.05 10.34
CA LEU A 83 -15.85 -6.27 10.18
C LEU A 83 -15.66 -6.91 8.79
N GLY A 84 -14.53 -6.54 8.17
CA GLY A 84 -13.63 -7.50 7.50
C GLY A 84 -12.20 -7.18 7.92
N GLY A 85 -11.60 -7.98 8.81
CA GLY A 85 -10.19 -7.82 9.20
C GLY A 85 -9.26 -7.95 7.98
N PRO A 86 -8.00 -7.47 8.05
CA PRO A 86 -7.09 -7.55 6.92
C PRO A 86 -6.86 -9.01 6.54
N GLU A 87 -7.39 -9.43 5.38
CA GLU A 87 -7.02 -10.70 4.76
C GLU A 87 -5.53 -10.65 4.43
N THR A 88 -4.73 -11.23 5.31
CA THR A 88 -3.31 -11.46 5.05
C THR A 88 -3.25 -12.65 4.10
N ARG A 89 -3.07 -12.39 2.79
CA ARG A 89 -2.73 -13.46 1.84
C ARG A 89 -1.30 -13.88 2.15
N SER A 90 -1.15 -14.88 3.02
CA SER A 90 0.11 -15.59 3.21
C SER A 90 0.56 -16.12 1.85
N ALA A 91 1.69 -15.62 1.33
CA ALA A 91 2.34 -16.24 0.20
C ALA A 91 3.06 -17.50 0.72
N ASP A 92 2.50 -18.67 0.44
CA ASP A 92 3.17 -19.95 0.64
C ASP A 92 4.46 -19.97 -0.21
N LEU A 93 5.61 -19.80 0.44
CA LEU A 93 6.92 -20.11 -0.13
C LEU A 93 7.12 -21.63 -0.03
N GLN A 94 6.88 -22.36 -1.12
CA GLN A 94 7.34 -23.74 -1.24
C GLN A 94 8.81 -23.73 -1.64
N ASP A 95 9.71 -23.91 -0.65
CA ASP A 95 11.09 -24.30 -0.89
C ASP A 95 11.11 -25.74 -1.40
N SER A 96 11.39 -25.93 -2.69
CA SER A 96 11.79 -27.23 -3.23
C SER A 96 13.31 -27.33 -3.27
N GLU A 97 13.92 -27.95 -2.25
CA GLU A 97 15.34 -28.31 -2.25
C GLU A 97 15.60 -29.44 -3.27
N GLY A 98 16.01 -29.07 -4.49
CA GLY A 98 16.57 -29.99 -5.47
C GLY A 98 18.04 -30.31 -5.14
N LYS A 99 18.28 -31.35 -4.33
CA LYS A 99 19.63 -31.88 -4.09
C LYS A 99 20.09 -32.75 -5.26
N GLY A 100 20.76 -32.14 -6.24
CA GLY A 100 21.54 -32.85 -7.26
C GLY A 100 22.97 -33.08 -6.77
N THR A 101 23.29 -34.28 -6.29
CA THR A 101 24.68 -34.71 -6.05
C THR A 101 25.26 -35.35 -7.30
N ALA A 102 26.38 -34.81 -7.76
CA ALA A 102 27.27 -35.42 -8.74
C ALA A 102 28.27 -36.35 -8.04
N ALA A 103 28.41 -37.58 -8.56
CA ALA A 103 29.63 -38.41 -8.67
C ALA A 103 29.24 -39.82 -9.13
#